data_AF-A0A7K2BU03-F1
#
_entry.id   AF-A0A7K2BU03-F1
#
_cell.length_a   1.000
_cell.length_b   1.000
_cell.length_c   1.000
_cell.angle_alpha   90.00
_cell.angle_beta   90.00
_cell.angle_gamma   90.00
#
_symmetry.space_group_name_H-M   'P 1'
#
loop_
_entity.id
_entity.type
_entity.pdbx_description
1 polymer ?
#
loop_
_entity_poly.entity_id
_entity_poly.type
_entity_poly.pdbx_seq_one_letter_code
_entity_poly.pdbx_strand_id
1 'polypeptide(L)' 'MSVFASTPVELIEGVYATLDERVGRARASFGRPLTLAEKILVNHLDPSETGVPERGVAYVDLRPDRVAMQDATAQ' A
#
# COMPACT_ATOMS: atom_id res chain seq x y z
N MET A 1 -12.66 10.39 -12.20
CA MET A 1 -12.78 9.12 -11.45
C MET A 1 -14.25 8.90 -11.13
N SER A 2 -14.79 7.73 -11.43
CA SER A 2 -16.14 7.36 -10.99
C SER A 2 -16.12 7.06 -9.49
N VAL A 3 -17.03 7.67 -8.73
CA VAL A 3 -17.19 7.40 -7.30
C VAL A 3 -18.12 6.19 -7.15
N PHE A 4 -17.66 5.16 -6.45
CA PHE A 4 -18.44 3.95 -6.18
C PHE A 4 -18.89 3.93 -4.71
N ALA A 5 -20.16 3.58 -4.48
CA ALA A 5 -20.71 3.43 -3.12
C ALA A 5 -20.13 2.20 -2.39
N SER A 6 -19.72 1.18 -3.14
CA SER A 6 -19.06 -0.04 -2.64
C SER A 6 -17.64 -0.15 -3.20
N THR A 7 -16.79 -0.91 -2.51
CA THR A 7 -15.45 -1.23 -3.03
C THR A 7 -15.59 -2.07 -4.31
N PRO A 8 -15.07 -1.62 -5.47
CA PRO A 8 -15.10 -2.41 -6.70
C PRO A 8 -14.29 -3.69 -6.53
N VAL A 9 -14.80 -4.82 -7.03
CA VAL A 9 -14.12 -6.12 -6.93
C VAL A 9 -12.82 -6.09 -7.73
N GLU A 10 -12.81 -5.40 -8.88
CA GLU A 10 -11.65 -5.28 -9.76
C GLU A 10 -10.48 -4.55 -9.08
N LEU A 11 -10.78 -3.58 -8.20
CA LEU A 11 -9.77 -2.92 -7.38
C LEU A 11 -9.14 -3.91 -6.40
N ILE A 12 -9.97 -4.69 -5.71
CA ILE A 12 -9.53 -5.69 -4.74
C ILE A 12 -8.65 -6.73 -5.43
N GLU A 13 -9.10 -7.27 -6.57
CA GLU A 13 -8.35 -8.22 -7.37
C GLU A 13 -7.01 -7.65 -7.85
N GLY A 14 -7.00 -6.39 -8.31
CA GLY A 14 -5.77 -5.70 -8.71
C GLY A 14 -4.75 -5.56 -7.57
N VAL A 15 -5.21 -5.19 -6.38
CA VAL A 15 -4.35 -5.09 -5.19
C VAL A 15 -3.76 -6.45 -4.83
N TYR A 16 -4.59 -7.49 -4.74
CA TYR A 16 -4.13 -8.84 -4.37
C TYR A 16 -3.27 -9.50 -5.44
N ALA A 17 -3.48 -9.22 -6.73
CA ALA A 17 -2.66 -9.74 -7.82
C ALA A 17 -1.18 -9.33 -7.71
N THR A 18 -0.88 -8.20 -7.07
CA THR A 18 0.49 -7.72 -6.87
C THR A 18 1.14 -8.18 -5.56
N LEU A 19 0.35 -8.76 -4.65
CA LEU A 19 0.75 -9.01 -3.27
C LEU A 19 1.94 -9.97 -3.15
N ASP A 20 1.87 -11.11 -3.84
CA ASP A 20 2.90 -12.15 -3.74
C ASP A 20 4.26 -11.64 -4.21
N GLU A 21 4.30 -10.94 -5.35
CA GLU A 21 5.54 -10.38 -5.90
C GLU A 21 6.14 -9.31 -4.96
N ARG A 22 5.32 -8.33 -4.55
CA ARG A 22 5.77 -7.19 -3.74
C ARG A 22 6.22 -7.63 -2.35
N VAL A 23 5.47 -8.53 -1.71
CA VAL A 23 5.84 -9.11 -0.41
C VAL A 23 7.07 -10.00 -0.52
N GLY A 24 7.21 -10.76 -1.60
CA GLY A 24 8.39 -11.58 -1.87
C GLY A 24 9.66 -10.73 -1.98
N ARG A 25 9.61 -9.68 -2.80
CA ARG A 25 10.70 -8.70 -2.94
C ARG A 25 11.02 -8.01 -1.62
N ALA A 26 10.01 -7.52 -0.91
CA ALA A 26 10.21 -6.87 0.38
C ALA A 26 10.84 -7.83 1.40
N ARG A 27 10.41 -9.09 1.48
CA ARG A 27 11.00 -10.07 2.42
C ARG A 27 12.49 -10.29 2.13
N ALA A 28 12.88 -10.35 0.86
CA ALA A 28 14.28 -10.47 0.47
C ALA A 28 15.09 -9.23 0.88
N SER A 29 14.57 -8.02 0.62
CA SER A 29 15.26 -6.77 0.96
C SER A 29 15.37 -6.54 2.47
N PHE A 30 14.31 -6.81 3.24
CA PHE A 30 14.30 -6.63 4.70
C PHE A 30 15.09 -7.73 5.44
N GLY A 31 15.32 -8.89 4.83
CA GLY A 31 16.07 -10.00 5.45
C GLY A 31 15.38 -10.65 6.66
N ARG A 32 14.08 -10.42 6.86
CA ARG A 32 13.30 -10.97 7.98
C ARG A 32 11.83 -11.17 7.63
N PRO A 33 11.05 -11.93 8.43
CA PRO A 33 9.60 -11.97 8.29
C PRO A 33 8.97 -10.58 8.41
N LEU A 34 7.93 -10.34 7.60
CA LEU A 34 7.17 -9.09 7.59
C LEU A 34 5.88 -9.24 8.41
N THR A 35 5.53 -8.19 9.16
CA THR A 35 4.24 -8.09 9.84
C THR A 35 3.11 -7.87 8.83
N LEU A 36 1.85 -8.02 9.26
CA LEU A 36 0.70 -7.72 8.40
C LEU A 36 0.74 -6.26 7.89
N ALA A 37 0.99 -5.31 8.79
CA ALA A 37 1.09 -3.90 8.43
C ALA A 37 2.21 -3.65 7.40
N GLU A 38 3.37 -4.28 7.54
CA GLU A 38 4.44 -4.16 6.54
C GLU A 38 4.02 -4.71 5.19
N LYS A 39 3.38 -5.89 5.14
CA LYS A 39 2.90 -6.47 3.89
C LYS A 39 1.92 -5.55 3.18
N ILE A 40 1.00 -4.93 3.93
CA ILE A 40 0.05 -3.96 3.37
C ILE A 40 0.81 -2.74 2.86
N LEU A 41 1.66 -2.11 3.66
CA LEU A 41 2.39 -0.90 3.25
C LEU A 41 3.29 -1.13 2.04
N VAL A 42 4.09 -2.21 2.01
CA VAL A 42 4.96 -2.51 0.86
C VAL A 42 4.17 -2.86 -0.40
N ASN A 43 2.96 -3.42 -0.26
CA ASN A 43 2.09 -3.64 -1.41
C ASN A 43 1.53 -2.34 -2.01
N HIS A 44 1.57 -1.23 -1.27
CA HIS A 44 1.07 0.07 -1.72
C HIS A 44 2.18 1.13 -1.84
N LEU A 45 3.47 0.76 -1.76
CA LEU A 45 4.57 1.68 -2.03
C LEU A 45 4.52 2.18 -3.48
N ASP A 46 4.89 3.45 -3.68
CA ASP A 46 5.12 3.96 -5.02
C ASP A 46 6.28 3.18 -5.67
N PRO A 47 6.16 2.75 -6.95
CA PRO A 47 7.25 2.12 -7.67
C PRO A 47 8.56 2.92 -7.73
N SER A 48 8.53 4.24 -7.51
CA SER A 48 9.74 5.08 -7.42
C SER A 48 10.50 4.93 -6.11
N GLU A 49 9.89 4.37 -5.07
CA GLU A 49 10.55 4.13 -3.78
C GLU A 49 11.64 3.06 -3.93
N THR A 50 12.82 3.36 -3.41
CA THR A 50 13.98 2.45 -3.48
C THR A 50 14.59 2.22 -2.11
N GLY A 51 15.17 1.04 -1.93
CA GLY A 51 15.77 0.64 -0.66
C GLY A 51 14.76 0.10 0.36
N VAL A 52 15.24 -0.08 1.58
CA VAL A 52 14.45 -0.64 2.70
C VAL A 52 14.09 0.51 3.66
N PRO A 53 12.80 0.83 3.83
CA PRO A 53 12.40 1.88 4.76
C PRO A 53 12.75 1.52 6.22
N GLU A 54 13.39 2.47 6.92
CA GLU A 54 13.66 2.35 8.35
C GLU A 54 12.41 2.72 9.17
N ARG A 55 12.01 1.82 10.08
CA ARG A 55 10.83 2.01 10.91
C ARG A 55 10.99 3.20 11.86
N GLY A 56 10.00 4.08 11.85
CA GLY A 56 9.97 5.26 12.74
C GLY A 56 10.88 6.41 12.28
N VAL A 57 11.57 6.25 11.15
CA VAL A 57 12.52 7.23 10.61
C VAL A 57 12.16 7.61 9.17
N ALA A 58 11.94 6.62 8.31
CA ALA A 58 11.68 6.86 6.90
C ALA A 58 10.29 7.45 6.66
N TYR A 59 10.23 8.45 5.79
CA TYR A 59 9.04 8.80 5.03
C TYR A 59 9.06 8.05 3.72
N VAL A 60 7.90 7.56 3.29
CA VAL A 60 7.73 6.81 2.04
C VAL A 60 6.50 7.30 1.31
N ASP A 61 6.57 7.31 -0.02
CA ASP A 61 5.43 7.56 -0.87
C ASP A 61 4.60 6.29 -1.04
N LEU A 62 3.29 6.44 -0.82
CA LEU A 62 2.30 5.37 -0.93
C LEU A 62 1.26 5.73 -2.00
N ARG A 63 0.61 4.72 -2.56
CA ARG A 63 -0.55 4.84 -3.44
C ARG A 63 -1.79 4.28 -2.74
N PRO A 64 -2.53 5.10 -1.95
CA PRO A 64 -3.77 4.66 -1.33
C PRO A 64 -4.83 4.34 -2.38
N ASP A 65 -5.60 3.27 -2.15
CA ASP A 65 -6.64 2.87 -3.11
C ASP A 65 -7.92 3.71 -2.99
N ARG A 66 -8.14 4.32 -1.82
CA ARG A 66 -9.32 5.15 -1.56
C ARG A 66 -9.03 6.26 -0.57
N VAL A 67 -9.78 7.35 -0.71
CA VAL A 67 -9.86 8.44 0.26
C VAL A 67 -11.31 8.57 0.69
N ALA A 68 -11.53 8.71 1.99
CA ALA A 68 -12.81 9.08 2.57
C ALA A 68 -12.62 10.40 3.30
N MET A 69 -13.53 11.34 3.06
CA MET A 69 -13.53 12.65 3.70
C MET A 69 -14.79 12.80 4.53
N GLN A 70 -14.67 13.53 5.62
CA GLN A 70 -15.77 13.87 6.51
C GLN A 70 -16.14 15.35 6.31
N ASP A 71 -17.39 15.69 6.56
CA ASP A 71 -18.02 16.98 6.23
C ASP A 71 -17.30 18.20 6.82
N ALA A 72 -16.69 18.08 7.99
CA ALA A 72 -15.93 19.16 8.63
C ALA A 72 -14.51 19.39 8.04
N THR A 73 -13.96 18.49 7.24
CA THR A 73 -12.63 18.66 6.59
C THR A 73 -12.65 18.48 5.07
N ALA A 74 -13.81 18.26 4.48
CA ALA A 74 -13.98 18.10 3.04
C ALA A 74 -14.20 19.43 2.29
N GLN A 75 -14.23 20.56 3.00
CA GLN A 75 -14.47 21.90 2.45
C GLN A 75 -13.26 22.46 1.70
#